data_AF-A0A0M8PRR3-F1
#
_entry.id   AF-A0A0M8PRR3-F1
#
_cell.length_a   1.000
_cell.length_b   1.000
_cell.length_c   1.000
_cell.angle_alpha   90.00
_cell.angle_beta   90.00
_cell.angle_gamma   90.00
#
_symmetry.space_group_name_H-M   'P 1'
#
loop_
_entity.id
_entity.type
_entity.pdbx_description
1 polymer ?
#
loop_
_entity_poly.entity_id
_entity_poly.type
_entity_poly.pdbx_seq_one_letter_code
_entity_poly.pdbx_strand_id
1 'polypeptide(L)'
;MVDITRRWIVDTPLSERWPVYTRANVGEVSASVTTPLMWSMIGGPPAEREWKQALVEFGAFDIDEFREDLIDIQGMVHGYIYLNLSNSRTFGARMPGASPELMDRTYLGEIEAPPYVPHPDDAKPEYTERILATVQRVLSETDRPDVERHKVQAAELRAERPDLSALTDSELLARERRIMRDPYAPILRTHLRMVYEGSVVTGALDQAVAGLGDPSLAIKLMGGLGDIASAAPNEAMWKLGRLVREDDELTAEFDKGIDGLEDRLRTGSSKSAAEFITRFDEFLYEFGSRSTEEWSAAPKTWETHRRIPLGMIDRMRLQDESKAPSVQADRLRREREELTKQIRSRLAGNAEALAQLEAVLRSAELYSRSREQGKTNTIRVLHEARLPIWELGLRYTKKGVLGRPEDISMLLESELDSFIENPQSFVPVIAERWEWYDALDELEPPFFIDGEIPPVTTWQKKKDPDLEPAGAGTVLHGLGACAGTATGIARIITDPEDAPDLEPGEILVAPLTDPGWTPIFTSAEAVVVNVGSPMSHAAIVSRELGIPCVLGVRGATKKIKDGAKLTVDGAAGTVTVH
;
A
#
# COMPACT_ATOMS: atom_id res chain seq x y z
N MET A 1 -0.59 -30.47 -13.80
CA MET A 1 -0.18 -29.33 -14.64
C MET A 1 -1.43 -28.77 -15.29
N VAL A 2 -1.80 -27.61 -14.80
CA VAL A 2 -2.97 -26.84 -15.17
C VAL A 2 -2.84 -26.23 -16.57
N ASP A 3 -3.97 -26.00 -17.24
CA ASP A 3 -4.03 -25.37 -18.55
C ASP A 3 -4.23 -23.85 -18.39
N ILE A 4 -3.14 -23.12 -18.17
CA ILE A 4 -3.19 -21.67 -17.92
C ILE A 4 -3.71 -20.85 -19.10
N THR A 5 -3.90 -21.46 -20.27
CA THR A 5 -4.49 -20.79 -21.45
C THR A 5 -5.99 -20.51 -21.27
N ARG A 6 -6.63 -21.15 -20.28
CA ARG A 6 -8.00 -20.86 -19.88
C ARG A 6 -8.04 -19.68 -18.91
N ARG A 7 -9.24 -19.13 -18.73
CA ARG A 7 -9.47 -18.11 -17.71
C ARG A 7 -9.21 -18.69 -16.33
N TRP A 8 -8.51 -17.92 -15.51
CA TRP A 8 -8.41 -18.19 -14.10
C TRP A 8 -9.76 -17.94 -13.43
N ILE A 9 -10.03 -18.61 -12.30
CA ILE A 9 -11.38 -18.63 -11.70
C ILE A 9 -11.91 -17.26 -11.26
N VAL A 10 -11.01 -16.30 -11.05
CA VAL A 10 -11.34 -14.92 -10.67
C VAL A 10 -11.36 -13.93 -11.84
N ASP A 11 -11.03 -14.37 -13.06
CA ASP A 11 -10.94 -13.47 -14.21
C ASP A 11 -12.29 -12.84 -14.55
N THR A 12 -12.25 -11.57 -14.92
CA THR A 12 -13.44 -10.78 -15.22
C THR A 12 -13.48 -10.34 -16.68
N PRO A 13 -14.67 -10.22 -17.29
CA PRO A 13 -14.77 -9.66 -18.63
C PRO A 13 -14.34 -8.18 -18.65
N LEU A 14 -13.54 -7.80 -19.65
CA LEU A 14 -13.17 -6.41 -19.89
C LEU A 14 -14.41 -5.57 -20.25
N SER A 15 -14.32 -4.26 -20.00
CA SER A 15 -15.36 -3.30 -20.37
C SER A 15 -15.22 -2.90 -21.84
N GLU A 16 -16.30 -2.98 -22.61
CA GLU A 16 -16.35 -2.44 -23.97
C GLU A 16 -16.38 -0.89 -23.95
N ARG A 17 -17.00 -0.31 -22.92
CA ARG A 17 -17.10 1.15 -22.74
C ARG A 17 -15.76 1.78 -22.35
N TRP A 18 -14.97 1.05 -21.56
CA TRP A 18 -13.70 1.49 -21.03
C TRP A 18 -12.63 0.43 -21.28
N PRO A 19 -12.06 0.37 -22.50
CA PRO A 19 -11.27 -0.77 -22.97
C PRO A 19 -9.82 -0.80 -22.47
N VAL A 20 -9.28 0.32 -21.97
CA VAL A 20 -7.87 0.42 -21.58
C VAL A 20 -7.70 0.19 -20.08
N TYR A 21 -6.94 -0.84 -19.74
CA TYR A 21 -6.58 -1.24 -18.39
C TYR A 21 -5.07 -1.12 -18.19
N THR A 22 -4.63 -0.82 -16.97
CA THR A 22 -3.22 -0.63 -16.61
C THR A 22 -2.84 -1.33 -15.30
N ARG A 23 -1.59 -1.79 -15.23
CA ARG A 23 -0.93 -2.25 -13.99
C ARG A 23 -0.30 -1.10 -13.19
N ALA A 24 -0.34 0.14 -13.68
CA ALA A 24 0.16 1.28 -12.92
C ALA A 24 -0.56 1.42 -11.57
N ASN A 25 0.19 1.76 -10.51
CA ASN A 25 -0.23 1.78 -9.10
C ASN A 25 -0.68 0.42 -8.53
N VAL A 26 -1.61 -0.28 -9.17
CA VAL A 26 -2.11 -1.56 -8.67
C VAL A 26 -1.07 -2.68 -8.74
N GLY A 27 -0.12 -2.60 -9.66
CA GLY A 27 1.03 -3.52 -9.71
C GLY A 27 2.00 -3.37 -8.55
N GLU A 28 1.95 -2.26 -7.81
CA GLU A 28 2.69 -2.08 -6.56
C GLU A 28 1.91 -2.63 -5.36
N VAL A 29 0.57 -2.50 -5.40
CA VAL A 29 -0.33 -2.91 -4.31
C VAL A 29 -0.61 -4.43 -4.36
N SER A 30 -0.68 -5.00 -5.55
CA SER A 30 -0.90 -6.42 -5.83
C SER A 30 -0.01 -6.82 -7.00
N ALA A 31 1.24 -7.15 -6.70
CA ALA A 31 2.26 -7.47 -7.71
C ALA A 31 2.21 -8.92 -8.18
N SER A 32 1.81 -9.82 -7.29
CA SER A 32 1.65 -11.24 -7.57
C SER A 32 0.28 -11.54 -8.15
N VAL A 33 0.10 -12.81 -8.53
CA VAL A 33 -1.24 -13.36 -8.74
C VAL A 33 -2.07 -13.17 -7.46
N THR A 34 -3.35 -12.87 -7.63
CA THR A 34 -4.31 -12.67 -6.55
C THR A 34 -4.99 -13.99 -6.18
N THR A 35 -5.13 -14.24 -4.88
CA THR A 35 -5.82 -15.43 -4.38
C THR A 35 -7.35 -15.30 -4.58
N PRO A 36 -8.05 -16.40 -4.86
CA PRO A 36 -9.50 -16.42 -5.00
C PRO A 36 -10.27 -15.73 -3.87
N LEU A 37 -9.83 -15.92 -2.63
CA LEU A 37 -10.50 -15.31 -1.48
C LEU A 37 -10.28 -13.81 -1.43
N MET A 38 -9.06 -13.33 -1.73
CA MET A 38 -8.78 -11.89 -1.78
C MET A 38 -9.72 -11.20 -2.76
N TRP A 39 -9.87 -11.75 -3.96
CA TRP A 39 -10.71 -11.15 -5.00
C TRP A 39 -12.21 -11.18 -4.65
N SER A 40 -12.70 -12.31 -4.12
CA SER A 40 -14.13 -12.49 -3.83
C SER A 40 -14.59 -11.83 -2.52
N MET A 41 -13.70 -11.70 -1.53
CA MET A 41 -14.00 -11.13 -0.22
C MET A 41 -13.69 -9.62 -0.14
N ILE A 42 -12.55 -9.18 -0.70
CA ILE A 42 -12.00 -7.82 -0.45
C ILE A 42 -12.04 -6.96 -1.71
N GLY A 43 -11.42 -7.44 -2.78
CA GLY A 43 -11.32 -6.76 -4.07
C GLY A 43 -12.60 -6.88 -4.88
N GLY A 44 -12.48 -7.19 -6.17
CA GLY A 44 -13.56 -7.70 -7.02
C GLY A 44 -14.92 -7.04 -6.76
N PRO A 45 -16.02 -7.81 -6.65
CA PRO A 45 -17.36 -7.24 -6.46
C PRO A 45 -17.52 -6.38 -5.19
N PRO A 46 -16.99 -6.76 -3.99
CA PRO A 46 -17.07 -5.92 -2.80
C PRO A 46 -16.49 -4.52 -2.97
N ALA A 47 -15.24 -4.40 -3.42
CA ALA A 47 -14.60 -3.11 -3.64
C ALA A 47 -15.26 -2.35 -4.79
N GLU A 48 -15.63 -3.04 -5.87
CA GLU A 48 -16.21 -2.43 -7.06
C GLU A 48 -17.52 -1.68 -6.74
N ARG A 49 -18.41 -2.28 -5.95
CA ARG A 49 -19.68 -1.65 -5.54
C ARG A 49 -19.44 -0.32 -4.81
N GLU A 50 -18.53 -0.34 -3.84
CA GLU A 50 -18.21 0.85 -3.05
C GLU A 50 -17.45 1.90 -3.86
N TRP A 51 -16.61 1.47 -4.81
CA TRP A 51 -15.88 2.37 -5.70
C TRP A 51 -16.78 3.10 -6.69
N LYS A 52 -17.72 2.37 -7.31
CA LYS A 52 -18.76 2.97 -8.18
C LYS A 52 -19.55 4.03 -7.40
N GLN A 53 -19.99 3.70 -6.19
CA GLN A 53 -20.75 4.62 -5.36
C GLN A 53 -19.91 5.83 -4.91
N ALA A 54 -18.62 5.66 -4.62
CA ALA A 54 -17.72 6.77 -4.31
C ALA A 54 -17.57 7.76 -5.48
N LEU A 55 -17.49 7.27 -6.72
CA LEU A 55 -17.45 8.10 -7.93
C LEU A 55 -18.78 8.85 -8.19
N VAL A 56 -19.90 8.20 -7.90
CA VAL A 56 -21.24 8.81 -7.97
C VAL A 56 -21.39 9.92 -6.93
N GLU A 57 -20.97 9.65 -5.68
CA GLU A 57 -20.97 10.61 -4.58
C GLU A 57 -20.02 11.79 -4.83
N PHE A 58 -18.89 11.55 -5.49
CA PHE A 58 -18.01 12.62 -5.96
C PHE A 58 -18.71 13.54 -6.98
N GLY A 59 -19.63 12.98 -7.78
CA GLY A 59 -20.42 13.72 -8.75
C GLY A 59 -19.97 13.57 -10.21
N ALA A 60 -19.00 12.69 -10.48
CA ALA A 60 -18.41 12.55 -11.82
C ALA A 60 -19.09 11.47 -12.69
N PHE A 61 -19.97 10.65 -12.12
CA PHE A 61 -20.65 9.55 -12.80
C PHE A 61 -22.09 9.38 -12.28
N ASP A 62 -22.92 8.73 -13.09
CA ASP A 62 -24.16 8.11 -12.63
C ASP A 62 -23.97 6.59 -12.48
N ILE A 63 -24.74 5.97 -11.58
CA ILE A 63 -24.53 4.55 -11.24
C ILE A 63 -24.86 3.61 -12.41
N ASP A 64 -25.78 4.01 -13.28
CA ASP A 64 -26.24 3.29 -14.46
C ASP A 64 -25.25 3.35 -15.63
N GLU A 65 -24.22 4.20 -15.56
CA GLU A 65 -23.11 4.16 -16.51
C GLU A 65 -22.22 2.92 -16.32
N PHE A 66 -22.25 2.33 -15.13
CA PHE A 66 -21.51 1.11 -14.83
C PHE A 66 -22.37 -0.12 -15.09
N ARG A 67 -21.74 -1.20 -15.56
CA ARG A 67 -22.41 -2.48 -15.77
C ARG A 67 -22.83 -3.07 -14.43
N GLU A 68 -24.09 -3.48 -14.33
CA GLU A 68 -24.63 -4.18 -13.17
C GLU A 68 -23.93 -5.54 -13.01
N ASP A 69 -23.63 -5.90 -11.76
CA ASP A 69 -22.95 -7.16 -11.37
C ASP A 69 -21.59 -7.47 -12.05
N LEU A 70 -20.99 -6.50 -12.75
CA LEU A 70 -19.69 -6.62 -13.39
C LEU A 70 -18.67 -5.62 -12.84
N ILE A 71 -17.40 -5.88 -13.16
CA ILE A 71 -16.26 -5.06 -12.75
C ILE A 71 -15.87 -4.12 -13.90
N ASP A 72 -15.87 -2.82 -13.63
CA ASP A 72 -15.55 -1.76 -14.60
C ASP A 72 -14.39 -0.88 -14.16
N ILE A 73 -14.25 -0.57 -12.87
CA ILE A 73 -13.20 0.30 -12.34
C ILE A 73 -11.91 -0.50 -12.13
N GLN A 74 -12.05 -1.73 -11.67
CA GLN A 74 -10.96 -2.71 -11.62
C GLN A 74 -11.03 -3.64 -12.84
N GLY A 75 -10.07 -4.57 -12.95
CA GLY A 75 -10.12 -5.71 -13.85
C GLY A 75 -9.28 -6.86 -13.29
N MET A 76 -9.61 -8.09 -13.67
CA MET A 76 -8.83 -9.29 -13.35
C MET A 76 -8.54 -10.07 -14.63
N VAL A 77 -7.26 -10.26 -14.93
CA VAL A 77 -6.79 -10.98 -16.12
C VAL A 77 -5.68 -11.94 -15.74
N HIS A 78 -5.94 -13.25 -15.93
CA HIS A 78 -5.08 -14.35 -15.50
C HIS A 78 -4.55 -14.14 -14.08
N GLY A 79 -5.44 -13.77 -13.16
CA GLY A 79 -5.11 -13.58 -11.75
C GLY A 79 -4.34 -12.29 -11.39
N TYR A 80 -4.04 -11.43 -12.36
CA TYR A 80 -3.48 -10.10 -12.11
C TYR A 80 -4.56 -9.01 -12.11
N ILE A 81 -4.53 -8.14 -11.09
CA ILE A 81 -5.46 -7.01 -10.98
C ILE A 81 -5.01 -5.86 -11.87
N TYR A 82 -5.95 -5.23 -12.56
CA TYR A 82 -5.75 -4.01 -13.33
C TYR A 82 -6.66 -2.90 -12.81
N LEU A 83 -6.24 -1.65 -13.00
CA LEU A 83 -7.15 -0.50 -12.91
C LEU A 83 -7.59 -0.11 -14.30
N ASN A 84 -8.84 0.33 -14.42
CA ASN A 84 -9.37 0.81 -15.68
C ASN A 84 -8.92 2.26 -15.93
N LEU A 85 -7.92 2.41 -16.81
CA LEU A 85 -7.38 3.70 -17.20
C LEU A 85 -8.40 4.50 -18.01
N SER A 86 -9.18 3.84 -18.87
CA SER A 86 -10.25 4.51 -19.62
C SER A 86 -11.31 5.13 -18.70
N ASN A 87 -11.70 4.44 -17.62
CA ASN A 87 -12.61 5.01 -16.62
C ASN A 87 -12.01 6.25 -15.93
N SER A 88 -10.72 6.18 -15.56
CA SER A 88 -9.99 7.31 -14.98
C SER A 88 -9.88 8.49 -15.96
N ARG A 89 -9.69 8.22 -17.25
CA ARG A 89 -9.68 9.24 -18.32
C ARG A 89 -11.05 9.88 -18.52
N THR A 90 -12.15 9.13 -18.44
CA THR A 90 -13.52 9.68 -18.43
C THR A 90 -13.70 10.67 -17.28
N PHE A 91 -13.19 10.35 -16.08
CA PHE A 91 -13.19 11.30 -14.96
C PHE A 91 -12.42 12.58 -15.30
N GLY A 92 -11.22 12.45 -15.88
CA GLY A 92 -10.41 13.59 -16.33
C GLY A 92 -11.07 14.44 -17.42
N ALA A 93 -11.80 13.82 -18.35
CA ALA A 93 -12.54 14.54 -19.40
C ALA A 93 -13.72 15.37 -18.86
N ARG A 94 -14.28 14.97 -17.72
CA ARG A 94 -15.43 15.62 -17.08
C ARG A 94 -15.05 16.69 -16.07
N MET A 95 -13.87 16.54 -15.45
CA MET A 95 -13.44 17.43 -14.36
C MET A 95 -12.88 18.76 -14.90
N PRO A 96 -13.45 19.91 -14.49
CA PRO A 96 -12.93 21.22 -14.90
C PRO A 96 -11.47 21.42 -14.46
N GLY A 97 -10.62 21.84 -15.39
CA GLY A 97 -9.19 22.02 -15.14
C GLY A 97 -8.36 20.73 -15.19
N ALA A 98 -8.97 19.58 -15.47
CA ALA A 98 -8.29 18.32 -15.73
C ALA A 98 -8.37 17.94 -17.21
N SER A 99 -7.71 16.83 -17.57
CA SER A 99 -7.84 16.19 -18.88
C SER A 99 -7.50 14.70 -18.77
N PRO A 100 -7.87 13.88 -19.77
CA PRO A 100 -7.40 12.49 -19.89
C PRO A 100 -5.87 12.37 -19.80
N GLU A 101 -5.13 13.28 -20.43
CA GLU A 101 -3.66 13.30 -20.41
C GLU A 101 -3.10 13.67 -19.04
N LEU A 102 -3.81 14.50 -18.27
CA LEU A 102 -3.45 14.76 -16.88
C LEU A 102 -3.65 13.49 -16.03
N MET A 103 -4.71 12.72 -16.28
CA MET A 103 -4.92 11.43 -15.60
C MET A 103 -3.81 10.46 -15.94
N ASP A 104 -3.41 10.35 -17.21
CA ASP A 104 -2.27 9.53 -17.61
C ASP A 104 -1.00 9.94 -16.86
N ARG A 105 -0.65 11.23 -16.83
CA ARG A 105 0.54 11.69 -16.10
C ARG A 105 0.46 11.38 -14.60
N THR A 106 -0.73 11.50 -14.01
CA THR A 106 -0.94 11.26 -12.59
C THR A 106 -0.77 9.78 -12.23
N TYR A 107 -1.28 8.87 -13.06
CA TYR A 107 -1.24 7.43 -12.81
C TYR A 107 0.02 6.75 -13.35
N LEU A 108 0.55 7.22 -14.47
CA LEU A 108 1.61 6.57 -15.25
C LEU A 108 2.96 7.29 -15.18
N GLY A 109 2.98 8.55 -14.73
CA GLY A 109 4.17 9.40 -14.82
C GLY A 109 4.56 9.65 -16.28
N GLU A 110 5.76 9.21 -16.65
CA GLU A 110 6.33 9.35 -18.00
C GLU A 110 6.05 8.13 -18.92
N ILE A 111 5.33 7.11 -18.43
CA ILE A 111 5.00 5.93 -19.23
C ILE A 111 3.89 6.27 -20.22
N GLU A 112 4.16 6.10 -21.52
CA GLU A 112 3.19 6.34 -22.59
C GLU A 112 2.14 5.21 -22.64
N ALA A 113 0.86 5.59 -22.54
CA ALA A 113 -0.27 4.67 -22.64
C ALA A 113 -0.88 4.64 -24.06
N PRO A 114 -1.66 3.60 -24.39
CA PRO A 114 -2.52 3.62 -25.57
C PRO A 114 -3.33 4.93 -25.66
N PRO A 115 -3.49 5.52 -26.86
CA PRO A 115 -4.09 6.84 -27.00
C PRO A 115 -5.52 6.87 -26.45
N TYR A 116 -5.89 7.99 -25.83
CA TYR A 116 -7.28 8.21 -25.44
C TYR A 116 -8.15 8.42 -26.68
N VAL A 117 -9.22 7.63 -26.79
CA VAL A 117 -10.26 7.79 -27.82
C VAL A 117 -11.53 8.31 -27.12
N PRO A 118 -11.94 9.57 -27.35
CA PRO A 118 -13.13 10.12 -26.72
C PRO A 118 -14.38 9.35 -27.14
N HIS A 119 -15.21 9.00 -26.15
CA HIS A 119 -16.56 8.48 -26.37
C HIS A 119 -17.59 9.62 -26.24
N PRO A 120 -18.71 9.58 -27.00
CA PRO A 120 -19.76 10.60 -26.89
C PRO A 120 -20.24 10.87 -25.46
N ASP A 121 -20.33 9.82 -24.65
CA ASP A 121 -20.78 9.91 -23.25
C ASP A 121 -19.70 10.41 -22.28
N ASP A 122 -18.45 10.65 -22.71
CA ASP A 122 -17.43 11.23 -21.82
C ASP A 122 -17.74 12.71 -21.54
N ALA A 123 -18.24 13.44 -22.54
CA ALA A 123 -18.56 14.86 -22.43
C ALA A 123 -20.00 15.07 -21.93
N LYS A 124 -20.16 15.13 -20.60
CA LYS A 124 -21.45 15.45 -19.93
C LYS A 124 -21.38 16.76 -19.16
N PRO A 125 -21.63 17.91 -19.80
CA PRO A 125 -21.57 19.23 -19.17
C PRO A 125 -22.41 19.34 -17.89
N GLU A 126 -23.51 18.59 -17.79
CA GLU A 126 -24.36 18.50 -16.61
C GLU A 126 -23.64 18.01 -15.34
N TYR A 127 -22.54 17.26 -15.47
CA TYR A 127 -21.73 16.83 -14.33
C TYR A 127 -20.80 17.93 -13.82
N THR A 128 -20.54 18.97 -14.63
CA THR A 128 -19.67 20.10 -14.25
C THR A 128 -20.12 20.74 -12.95
N GLU A 129 -21.43 20.99 -12.78
CA GLU A 129 -21.96 21.63 -11.57
C GLU A 129 -21.76 20.75 -10.33
N ARG A 130 -22.01 19.43 -10.45
CA ARG A 130 -21.80 18.45 -9.37
C ARG A 130 -20.33 18.38 -8.95
N ILE A 131 -19.42 18.30 -9.92
CA ILE A 131 -17.98 18.25 -9.68
C ILE A 131 -17.51 19.56 -9.02
N LEU A 132 -17.93 20.72 -9.52
CA LEU A 132 -17.58 22.01 -8.92
C LEU A 132 -18.11 22.16 -7.50
N ALA A 133 -19.32 21.65 -7.21
CA ALA A 133 -19.84 21.61 -5.85
C ALA A 133 -18.96 20.75 -4.92
N THR A 134 -18.47 19.59 -5.41
CA THR A 134 -17.50 18.78 -4.68
C THR A 134 -16.18 19.50 -4.48
N VAL A 135 -15.62 20.14 -5.51
CA VAL A 135 -14.37 20.92 -5.40
C VAL A 135 -14.53 22.05 -4.37
N GLN A 136 -15.63 22.80 -4.42
CA GLN A 136 -15.92 23.87 -3.47
C GLN A 136 -16.04 23.33 -2.04
N ARG A 137 -16.73 22.19 -1.85
CA ARG A 137 -16.83 21.53 -0.55
C ARG A 137 -15.45 21.12 -0.03
N VAL A 138 -14.68 20.37 -0.82
CA VAL A 138 -13.33 19.89 -0.46
C VAL A 138 -12.39 21.03 -0.05
N LEU A 139 -12.42 22.15 -0.77
CA LEU A 139 -11.57 23.31 -0.48
C LEU A 139 -12.08 24.18 0.69
N SER A 140 -13.34 24.00 1.13
CA SER A 140 -13.94 24.78 2.24
C SER A 140 -14.07 24.01 3.54
N GLU A 141 -13.99 22.68 3.52
CA GLU A 141 -14.02 21.85 4.71
C GLU A 141 -12.83 22.13 5.64
N THR A 142 -13.11 22.10 6.94
CA THR A 142 -12.14 22.34 8.02
C THR A 142 -11.95 21.14 8.93
N ASP A 143 -12.80 20.13 8.81
CA ASP A 143 -12.77 18.87 9.56
C ASP A 143 -13.32 17.71 8.71
N ARG A 144 -13.08 16.47 9.19
CA ARG A 144 -13.56 15.22 8.58
C ARG A 144 -14.20 14.30 9.65
N PRO A 145 -15.39 14.65 10.17
CA PRO A 145 -16.05 13.88 11.23
C PRO A 145 -16.48 12.48 10.78
N ASP A 146 -16.56 12.22 9.48
CA ASP A 146 -16.74 10.88 8.91
C ASP A 146 -15.52 9.98 9.19
N VAL A 147 -14.31 10.49 8.95
CA VAL A 147 -13.06 9.75 9.18
C VAL A 147 -12.82 9.48 10.68
N GLU A 148 -13.08 10.45 11.54
CA GLU A 148 -12.95 10.25 13.01
C GLU A 148 -13.97 9.25 13.54
N ARG A 149 -15.20 9.24 13.02
CA ARG A 149 -16.20 8.23 13.37
C ARG A 149 -15.75 6.82 12.98
N HIS A 150 -15.17 6.67 11.79
CA HIS A 150 -14.65 5.39 11.33
C HIS A 150 -13.47 4.91 12.19
N LYS A 151 -12.66 5.84 12.71
CA LYS A 151 -11.58 5.53 13.65
C LYS A 151 -12.12 4.98 14.96
N VAL A 152 -13.16 5.62 15.51
CA VAL A 152 -13.85 5.13 16.72
C VAL A 152 -14.47 3.76 16.47
N GLN A 153 -15.18 3.58 15.36
CA GLN A 153 -15.79 2.29 15.00
C GLN A 153 -14.76 1.17 14.85
N ALA A 154 -13.61 1.44 14.23
CA ALA A 154 -12.52 0.48 14.11
C ALA A 154 -11.95 0.09 15.48
N ALA A 155 -11.81 1.04 16.40
CA ALA A 155 -11.34 0.80 17.77
C ALA A 155 -12.37 0.01 18.60
N GLU A 156 -13.66 0.33 18.49
CA GLU A 156 -14.76 -0.40 19.13
C GLU A 156 -14.80 -1.87 18.65
N LEU A 157 -14.69 -2.10 17.34
CA LEU A 157 -14.71 -3.45 16.77
C LEU A 157 -13.55 -4.32 17.30
N ARG A 158 -12.36 -3.72 17.47
CA ARG A 158 -11.18 -4.36 18.08
C ARG A 158 -11.41 -4.67 19.55
N ALA A 159 -11.97 -3.72 20.31
CA ALA A 159 -12.24 -3.87 21.74
C ALA A 159 -13.31 -4.94 22.03
N GLU A 160 -14.29 -5.08 21.13
CA GLU A 160 -15.38 -6.06 21.22
C GLU A 160 -15.03 -7.42 20.59
N ARG A 161 -13.77 -7.65 20.21
CA ARG A 161 -13.35 -8.93 19.63
C ARG A 161 -13.54 -10.06 20.66
N PRO A 162 -14.38 -11.08 20.37
CA PRO A 162 -14.48 -12.24 21.25
C PRO A 162 -13.23 -13.12 21.13
N ASP A 163 -13.10 -14.09 22.03
CA ASP A 163 -12.16 -15.18 21.82
C ASP A 163 -12.58 -15.99 20.58
N LEU A 164 -11.90 -15.76 19.46
CA LEU A 164 -12.18 -16.40 18.18
C LEU A 164 -11.98 -17.93 18.26
N SER A 165 -11.09 -18.41 19.12
CA SER A 165 -10.85 -19.83 19.30
C SER A 165 -12.03 -20.56 19.97
N ALA A 166 -12.90 -19.81 20.66
CA ALA A 166 -14.09 -20.34 21.32
C ALA A 166 -15.34 -20.37 20.44
N LEU A 167 -15.34 -19.66 19.29
CA LEU A 167 -16.46 -19.64 18.35
C LEU A 167 -16.53 -20.91 17.50
N THR A 168 -17.72 -21.30 17.03
CA THR A 168 -17.88 -22.35 16.00
C THR A 168 -17.45 -21.85 14.62
N ASP A 169 -17.20 -22.78 13.69
CA ASP A 169 -16.77 -22.43 12.32
C ASP A 169 -17.82 -21.55 11.60
N SER A 170 -19.11 -21.81 11.80
CA SER A 170 -20.20 -20.98 11.26
C SER A 170 -20.32 -19.61 11.94
N GLU A 171 -20.04 -19.50 13.24
CA GLU A 171 -20.02 -18.21 13.94
C GLU A 171 -18.84 -17.34 13.49
N LEU A 172 -17.71 -17.94 13.14
CA LEU A 172 -16.56 -17.24 12.56
C LEU A 172 -16.94 -16.61 11.21
N LEU A 173 -17.54 -17.38 10.29
CA LEU A 173 -18.01 -16.83 9.01
C LEU A 173 -19.10 -15.78 9.19
N ALA A 174 -20.07 -16.01 10.09
CA ALA A 174 -21.11 -15.02 10.35
C ALA A 174 -20.54 -13.70 10.87
N ARG A 175 -19.49 -13.74 11.70
CA ARG A 175 -18.77 -12.54 12.17
C ARG A 175 -18.05 -11.85 11.01
N GLU A 176 -17.27 -12.58 10.22
CA GLU A 176 -16.53 -12.04 9.07
C GLU A 176 -17.48 -11.31 8.10
N ARG A 177 -18.54 -12.00 7.65
CA ARG A 177 -19.53 -11.43 6.72
C ARG A 177 -20.24 -10.20 7.26
N ARG A 178 -20.52 -10.19 8.57
CA ARG A 178 -21.09 -9.01 9.24
C ARG A 178 -20.12 -7.83 9.21
N ILE A 179 -18.83 -8.06 9.47
CA ILE A 179 -17.81 -7.01 9.43
C ILE A 179 -17.63 -6.49 7.99
N MET A 180 -17.57 -7.38 7.00
CA MET A 180 -17.41 -6.98 5.60
C MET A 180 -18.60 -6.18 5.08
N ARG A 181 -19.82 -6.53 5.50
CA ARG A 181 -21.05 -5.85 5.08
C ARG A 181 -21.28 -4.53 5.82
N ASP A 182 -21.15 -4.52 7.14
CA ASP A 182 -21.69 -3.42 7.97
C ASP A 182 -20.66 -2.31 8.19
N PRO A 183 -19.52 -2.51 8.88
CA PRO A 183 -18.50 -1.47 9.03
C PRO A 183 -17.57 -1.34 7.81
N TYR A 184 -17.13 -2.43 7.17
CA TYR A 184 -16.07 -2.34 6.14
C TYR A 184 -16.51 -1.57 4.89
N ALA A 185 -17.67 -1.92 4.31
CA ALA A 185 -18.18 -1.31 3.08
C ALA A 185 -18.27 0.24 3.11
N PRO A 186 -18.95 0.88 4.08
CA PRO A 186 -19.02 2.35 4.13
C PRO A 186 -17.67 3.02 4.44
N ILE A 187 -16.80 2.35 5.22
CA ILE A 187 -15.46 2.85 5.51
C ILE A 187 -14.59 2.82 4.25
N LEU A 188 -14.64 1.72 3.50
CA LEU A 188 -13.96 1.58 2.20
C LEU A 188 -14.45 2.64 1.20
N ARG A 189 -15.78 2.83 1.07
CA ARG A 189 -16.33 3.87 0.20
C ARG A 189 -15.79 5.25 0.52
N THR A 190 -15.74 5.60 1.80
CA THR A 190 -15.21 6.90 2.24
C THR A 190 -13.73 7.03 1.90
N HIS A 191 -12.93 5.98 2.13
CA HIS A 191 -11.52 5.97 1.72
C HIS A 191 -11.36 6.15 0.20
N LEU A 192 -12.13 5.42 -0.61
CA LEU A 192 -12.09 5.51 -2.06
C LEU A 192 -12.49 6.91 -2.57
N ARG A 193 -13.56 7.50 -2.00
CA ARG A 193 -13.97 8.88 -2.32
C ARG A 193 -12.85 9.87 -2.02
N MET A 194 -12.17 9.70 -0.89
CA MET A 194 -11.05 10.55 -0.49
C MET A 194 -9.83 10.44 -1.39
N VAL A 195 -9.62 9.30 -2.06
CA VAL A 195 -8.56 9.17 -3.06
C VAL A 195 -8.78 10.19 -4.18
N TYR A 196 -10.02 10.36 -4.66
CA TYR A 196 -10.34 11.36 -5.69
C TYR A 196 -10.39 12.78 -5.15
N GLU A 197 -10.97 12.99 -3.96
CA GLU A 197 -10.98 14.31 -3.32
C GLU A 197 -9.56 14.82 -3.02
N GLY A 198 -8.63 13.95 -2.64
CA GLY A 198 -7.22 14.30 -2.42
C GLY A 198 -6.51 14.79 -3.69
N SER A 199 -6.89 14.28 -4.86
CA SER A 199 -6.38 14.77 -6.15
C SER A 199 -6.84 16.21 -6.46
N VAL A 200 -8.04 16.59 -6.03
CA VAL A 200 -8.52 17.99 -6.13
C VAL A 200 -7.59 18.91 -5.34
N VAL A 201 -7.25 18.52 -4.11
CA VAL A 201 -6.42 19.33 -3.22
C VAL A 201 -4.99 19.44 -3.74
N THR A 202 -4.43 18.33 -4.24
CA THR A 202 -3.09 18.32 -4.85
C THR A 202 -3.04 19.21 -6.09
N GLY A 203 -4.02 19.09 -7.00
CA GLY A 203 -4.09 19.93 -8.20
C GLY A 203 -4.29 21.42 -7.89
N ALA A 204 -5.10 21.74 -6.88
CA ALA A 204 -5.26 23.12 -6.42
C ALA A 204 -3.96 23.69 -5.83
N LEU A 205 -3.15 22.86 -5.16
CA LEU A 205 -1.86 23.26 -4.61
C LEU A 205 -0.85 23.52 -5.72
N ASP A 206 -0.78 22.64 -6.72
CA ASP A 206 0.04 22.84 -7.92
C ASP A 206 -0.32 24.15 -8.62
N GLN A 207 -1.61 24.42 -8.81
CA GLN A 207 -2.07 25.66 -9.44
C GLN A 207 -1.69 26.90 -8.62
N ALA A 208 -1.80 26.84 -7.28
CA ALA A 208 -1.47 27.96 -6.40
C ALA A 208 0.04 28.32 -6.41
N VAL A 209 0.92 27.37 -6.73
CA VAL A 209 2.37 27.58 -6.77
C VAL A 209 2.97 27.63 -8.17
N ALA A 210 2.18 27.34 -9.22
CA ALA A 210 2.66 27.26 -10.60
C ALA A 210 3.42 28.51 -11.08
N GLY A 211 2.96 29.70 -10.68
CA GLY A 211 3.58 30.98 -11.05
C GLY A 211 4.97 31.24 -10.43
N LEU A 212 5.45 30.37 -9.54
CA LEU A 212 6.71 30.55 -8.80
C LEU A 212 7.93 29.87 -9.45
N GLY A 213 7.71 29.09 -10.51
CA GLY A 213 8.78 28.53 -11.35
C GLY A 213 9.55 27.35 -10.78
N ASP A 214 9.05 26.70 -9.72
CA ASP A 214 9.59 25.44 -9.19
C ASP A 214 8.46 24.39 -9.08
N PRO A 215 8.46 23.35 -9.94
CA PRO A 215 7.41 22.32 -9.94
C PRO A 215 7.46 21.40 -8.71
N SER A 216 8.52 21.44 -7.90
CA SER A 216 8.65 20.62 -6.69
C SER A 216 7.97 21.25 -5.45
N LEU A 217 7.48 22.48 -5.55
CA LEU A 217 6.95 23.23 -4.42
C LEU A 217 5.75 22.57 -3.75
N ALA A 218 4.79 22.05 -4.52
CA ALA A 218 3.60 21.41 -3.95
C ALA A 218 3.98 20.19 -3.11
N ILE A 219 4.86 19.34 -3.62
CA ILE A 219 5.37 18.15 -2.90
C ILE A 219 6.07 18.56 -1.60
N LYS A 220 6.94 19.58 -1.64
CA LYS A 220 7.65 20.08 -0.45
C LYS A 220 6.69 20.67 0.59
N LEU A 221 5.62 21.34 0.16
CA LEU A 221 4.60 21.92 1.04
C LEU A 221 3.74 20.86 1.72
N MET A 222 3.61 19.68 1.13
CA MET A 222 2.95 18.51 1.73
C MET A 222 3.89 17.68 2.64
N GLY A 223 5.18 18.03 2.74
CA GLY A 223 6.13 17.33 3.59
C GLY A 223 6.02 17.72 5.06
N GLY A 224 6.23 16.77 5.99
CA GLY A 224 6.32 17.07 7.42
C GLY A 224 5.03 17.63 8.04
N LEU A 225 3.86 17.15 7.57
CA LEU A 225 2.56 17.57 8.10
C LEU A 225 2.37 17.16 9.57
N GLY A 226 3.03 16.09 10.05
CA GLY A 226 2.84 15.56 11.40
C GLY A 226 1.52 14.81 11.57
N ASP A 227 1.42 13.99 12.62
CA ASP A 227 0.24 13.17 12.96
C ASP A 227 -0.27 12.28 11.82
N ILE A 228 0.64 11.77 10.99
CA ILE A 228 0.32 10.84 9.91
C ILE A 228 0.20 9.44 10.50
N ALA A 229 -0.98 8.82 10.35
CA ALA A 229 -1.28 7.50 10.92
C ALA A 229 -0.29 6.40 10.50
N SER A 230 0.25 6.48 9.28
CA SER A 230 1.21 5.51 8.75
C SER A 230 2.61 5.61 9.39
N ALA A 231 2.98 6.75 9.97
CA ALA A 231 4.26 6.99 10.64
C ALA A 231 4.27 6.57 12.13
N ALA A 232 3.11 6.56 12.80
CA ALA A 232 3.00 6.24 14.22
C ALA A 232 3.62 4.89 14.66
N PRO A 233 3.53 3.79 13.87
CA PRO A 233 4.20 2.54 14.22
C PRO A 233 5.73 2.66 14.31
N ASN A 234 6.36 3.49 13.46
CA ASN A 234 7.81 3.65 13.46
C ASN A 234 8.29 4.27 14.78
N GLU A 235 7.57 5.27 15.29
CA GLU A 235 7.89 5.87 16.58
C GLU A 235 7.70 4.89 17.74
N ALA A 236 6.65 4.08 17.69
CA ALA A 236 6.37 3.07 18.71
C ALA A 236 7.44 1.96 18.73
N MET A 237 7.82 1.45 17.56
CA MET A 237 8.91 0.49 17.42
C MET A 237 10.27 1.09 17.83
N TRP A 238 10.54 2.35 17.50
CA TRP A 238 11.76 3.03 17.92
C TRP A 238 11.87 3.06 19.45
N LYS A 239 10.79 3.43 20.15
CA LYS A 239 10.73 3.45 21.62
C LYS A 239 10.97 2.05 22.20
N LEU A 240 10.36 1.01 21.62
CA LEU A 240 10.63 -0.39 22.01
C LEU A 240 12.11 -0.75 21.80
N GLY A 241 12.71 -0.35 20.68
CA GLY A 241 14.13 -0.58 20.42
C GLY A 241 15.05 0.14 21.41
N ARG A 242 14.66 1.30 21.93
CA ARG A 242 15.40 2.01 22.99
C ARG A 242 15.28 1.32 24.34
N LEU A 243 14.10 0.79 24.70
CA LEU A 243 13.96 -0.05 25.89
C LEU A 243 14.93 -1.23 25.86
N VAL A 244 15.10 -1.86 24.68
CA VAL A 244 16.07 -2.96 24.51
C VAL A 244 17.51 -2.44 24.65
N ARG A 245 17.86 -1.36 23.95
CA ARG A 245 19.23 -0.80 23.94
C ARG A 245 19.70 -0.33 25.32
N GLU A 246 18.79 0.14 26.17
CA GLU A 246 19.08 0.69 27.48
C GLU A 246 19.14 -0.38 28.60
N ASP A 247 18.84 -1.64 28.28
CA ASP A 247 18.81 -2.75 29.22
C ASP A 247 19.68 -3.92 28.74
N ASP A 248 20.72 -4.24 29.53
CA ASP A 248 21.71 -5.28 29.18
C ASP A 248 21.08 -6.68 29.05
N GLU A 249 20.03 -6.98 29.81
CA GLU A 249 19.36 -8.29 29.77
C GLU A 249 18.52 -8.42 28.50
N LEU A 250 17.73 -7.40 28.17
CA LEU A 250 16.98 -7.37 26.91
C LEU A 250 17.94 -7.42 25.71
N THR A 251 19.02 -6.62 25.73
CA THR A 251 20.04 -6.65 24.69
C THR A 251 20.62 -8.06 24.51
N ALA A 252 20.97 -8.73 25.60
CA ALA A 252 21.50 -10.10 25.54
C ALA A 252 20.49 -11.12 24.99
N GLU A 253 19.17 -10.94 25.23
CA GLU A 253 18.15 -11.80 24.64
C GLU A 253 17.97 -11.55 23.14
N PHE A 254 18.01 -10.29 22.69
CA PHE A 254 17.94 -9.94 21.28
C PHE A 254 19.19 -10.38 20.50
N ASP A 255 20.38 -10.28 21.10
CA ASP A 255 21.65 -10.71 20.47
C ASP A 255 21.72 -12.23 20.21
N LYS A 256 20.86 -13.03 20.85
CA LYS A 256 20.69 -14.47 20.53
C LYS A 256 19.92 -14.72 19.24
N GLY A 257 19.37 -13.67 18.62
CA GLY A 257 18.50 -13.73 17.45
C GLY A 257 17.02 -13.72 17.79
N ILE A 258 16.20 -13.34 16.82
CA ILE A 258 14.76 -13.17 17.00
C ILE A 258 13.96 -14.47 17.04
N ASP A 259 14.55 -15.59 16.61
CA ASP A 259 13.90 -16.89 16.65
C ASP A 259 13.65 -17.32 18.10
N GLY A 260 12.37 -17.56 18.43
CA GLY A 260 11.94 -17.88 19.80
C GLY A 260 12.11 -16.74 20.81
N LEU A 261 12.42 -15.51 20.37
CA LEU A 261 12.65 -14.37 21.27
C LEU A 261 11.44 -14.06 22.15
N GLU A 262 10.24 -14.03 21.57
CA GLU A 262 9.01 -13.78 22.33
C GLU A 262 8.81 -14.82 23.44
N ASP A 263 9.02 -16.10 23.15
CA ASP A 263 8.91 -17.18 24.14
C ASP A 263 9.94 -17.02 25.26
N ARG A 264 11.19 -16.68 24.93
CA ARG A 264 12.24 -16.41 25.93
C ARG A 264 11.85 -15.24 26.84
N LEU A 265 11.35 -14.15 26.28
CA LEU A 265 10.95 -12.97 27.03
C LEU A 265 9.70 -13.21 27.89
N ARG A 266 8.71 -13.96 27.39
CA ARG A 266 7.47 -14.29 28.13
C ARG A 266 7.69 -15.31 29.25
N THR A 267 8.63 -16.25 29.07
CA THR A 267 8.96 -17.25 30.09
C THR A 267 10.02 -16.78 31.07
N GLY A 268 10.74 -15.69 30.74
CA GLY A 268 11.68 -15.04 31.62
C GLY A 268 11.03 -14.46 32.88
N SER A 269 11.79 -14.40 33.97
CA SER A 269 11.32 -13.85 35.25
C SER A 269 11.70 -12.39 35.48
N SER A 270 12.37 -11.76 34.51
CA SER A 270 12.86 -10.39 34.65
C SER A 270 11.75 -9.37 34.51
N LYS A 271 11.86 -8.30 35.30
CA LYS A 271 10.96 -7.16 35.23
C LYS A 271 11.09 -6.45 33.87
N SER A 272 12.30 -6.36 33.32
CA SER A 272 12.54 -5.72 32.02
C SER A 272 11.89 -6.51 30.89
N ALA A 273 11.99 -7.83 30.92
CA ALA A 273 11.29 -8.72 29.97
C ALA A 273 9.77 -8.57 30.06
N ALA A 274 9.22 -8.56 31.28
CA ALA A 274 7.78 -8.35 31.50
C ALA A 274 7.29 -6.96 31.03
N GLU A 275 8.08 -5.91 31.26
CA GLU A 275 7.78 -4.56 30.79
C GLU A 275 7.82 -4.49 29.26
N PHE A 276 8.87 -5.02 28.63
CA PHE A 276 8.96 -5.07 27.17
C PHE A 276 7.76 -5.81 26.56
N ILE A 277 7.41 -6.99 27.08
CA ILE A 277 6.25 -7.76 26.62
C ILE A 277 4.95 -6.98 26.76
N THR A 278 4.76 -6.27 27.88
CA THR A 278 3.57 -5.44 28.08
C THR A 278 3.49 -4.34 27.01
N ARG A 279 4.59 -3.64 26.74
CA ARG A 279 4.67 -2.60 25.70
C ARG A 279 4.52 -3.16 24.29
N PHE A 280 5.03 -4.36 24.05
CA PHE A 280 4.91 -5.04 22.78
C PHE A 280 3.46 -5.51 22.53
N ASP A 281 2.77 -5.99 23.56
CA ASP A 281 1.34 -6.33 23.49
C ASP A 281 0.47 -5.08 23.26
N GLU A 282 0.78 -3.94 23.89
CA GLU A 282 0.17 -2.64 23.60
C GLU A 282 0.40 -2.21 22.13
N PHE A 283 1.62 -2.40 21.64
CA PHE A 283 1.98 -2.13 20.24
C PHE A 283 1.18 -3.01 19.27
N LEU A 284 1.09 -4.31 19.51
CA LEU A 284 0.32 -5.24 18.69
C LEU A 284 -1.19 -4.96 18.76
N TYR A 285 -1.70 -4.50 19.91
CA TYR A 285 -3.10 -4.10 20.03
C TYR A 285 -3.44 -2.94 19.08
N GLU A 286 -2.58 -1.92 19.02
CA GLU A 286 -2.83 -0.71 18.24
C GLU A 286 -2.45 -0.88 16.76
N PHE A 287 -1.33 -1.56 16.48
CA PHE A 287 -0.73 -1.61 15.14
C PHE A 287 -0.69 -3.02 14.53
N GLY A 288 -1.20 -4.05 15.22
CA GLY A 288 -1.12 -5.45 14.77
C GLY A 288 -1.84 -5.75 13.45
N SER A 289 -2.74 -4.87 13.00
CA SER A 289 -3.41 -4.96 11.69
C SER A 289 -2.51 -4.65 10.49
N ARG A 290 -1.34 -4.02 10.72
CA ARG A 290 -0.37 -3.73 9.67
C ARG A 290 0.29 -5.02 9.19
N SER A 291 0.62 -5.05 7.91
CA SER A 291 1.10 -6.25 7.23
C SER A 291 1.74 -5.89 5.90
N THR A 292 2.49 -6.83 5.33
CA THR A 292 2.69 -6.81 3.89
C THR A 292 1.45 -7.28 3.16
N GLU A 293 1.22 -6.73 1.98
CA GLU A 293 0.03 -6.95 1.18
C GLU A 293 -1.25 -6.65 1.98
N GLU A 294 -1.35 -5.43 2.52
CA GLU A 294 -2.47 -5.01 3.41
C GLU A 294 -3.87 -5.24 2.84
N TRP A 295 -4.02 -5.53 1.55
CA TRP A 295 -5.28 -5.84 0.87
C TRP A 295 -5.49 -7.34 0.57
N SER A 296 -4.58 -8.23 0.98
CA SER A 296 -4.69 -9.70 0.81
C SER A 296 -5.74 -10.34 1.71
N ALA A 297 -6.27 -11.53 1.40
CA ALA A 297 -7.17 -12.23 2.33
C ALA A 297 -6.45 -12.86 3.53
N ALA A 298 -5.20 -13.27 3.35
CA ALA A 298 -4.39 -13.92 4.39
C ALA A 298 -2.99 -13.30 4.45
N PRO A 299 -2.86 -11.98 4.73
CA PRO A 299 -1.56 -11.34 4.82
C PRO A 299 -0.81 -11.77 6.09
N LYS A 300 0.52 -11.66 6.06
CA LYS A 300 1.37 -11.81 7.25
C LYS A 300 1.26 -10.58 8.15
N THR A 301 0.16 -10.46 8.89
CA THR A 301 -0.06 -9.32 9.81
C THR A 301 0.87 -9.38 11.00
N TRP A 302 1.23 -8.23 11.56
CA TRP A 302 2.07 -8.17 12.77
C TRP A 302 1.43 -8.87 13.97
N GLU A 303 0.10 -8.91 14.06
CA GLU A 303 -0.60 -9.65 15.12
C GLU A 303 -0.48 -11.18 14.97
N THR A 304 -0.54 -11.69 13.75
CA THR A 304 -0.45 -13.15 13.46
C THR A 304 0.99 -13.62 13.24
N HIS A 305 1.89 -12.73 12.82
CA HIS A 305 3.30 -12.98 12.49
C HIS A 305 4.21 -12.02 13.28
N ARG A 306 4.19 -12.16 14.60
CA ARG A 306 4.86 -11.27 15.57
C ARG A 306 6.38 -11.19 15.43
N ARG A 307 6.99 -12.17 14.75
CA ARG A 307 8.42 -12.15 14.43
C ARG A 307 8.80 -10.96 13.54
N ILE A 308 7.91 -10.52 12.64
CA ILE A 308 8.14 -9.37 11.75
C ILE A 308 8.44 -8.09 12.55
N PRO A 309 7.54 -7.60 13.41
CA PRO A 309 7.82 -6.38 14.19
C PRO A 309 8.98 -6.57 15.17
N LEU A 310 9.22 -7.78 15.71
CA LEU A 310 10.40 -8.04 16.56
C LEU A 310 11.71 -7.88 15.79
N GLY A 311 11.78 -8.38 14.55
CA GLY A 311 12.93 -8.18 13.66
C GLY A 311 13.18 -6.70 13.35
N MET A 312 12.11 -5.94 13.11
CA MET A 312 12.21 -4.49 12.88
C MET A 312 12.71 -3.74 14.13
N ILE A 313 12.21 -4.09 15.31
CA ILE A 313 12.67 -3.53 16.60
C ILE A 313 14.15 -3.87 16.83
N ASP A 314 14.57 -5.10 16.52
CA ASP A 314 15.95 -5.57 16.63
C ASP A 314 16.92 -4.83 15.69
N ARG A 315 16.46 -4.31 14.55
CA ARG A 315 17.26 -3.42 13.70
C ARG A 315 17.25 -1.98 14.18
N MET A 316 16.09 -1.45 14.57
CA MET A 316 15.98 -0.10 15.10
C MET A 316 16.81 0.12 16.37
N ARG A 317 16.94 -0.89 17.25
CA ARG A 317 17.73 -0.73 18.47
C ARG A 317 19.19 -0.39 18.20
N LEU A 318 19.74 -0.83 17.06
CA LEU A 318 21.15 -0.65 16.67
C LEU A 318 21.43 0.70 16.01
N GLN A 319 20.38 1.44 15.63
CA GLN A 319 20.52 2.72 14.94
C GLN A 319 20.96 3.85 15.88
N ASP A 320 21.67 4.84 15.32
CA ASP A 320 22.05 6.07 16.02
C ASP A 320 20.84 6.99 16.24
N GLU A 321 20.87 7.83 17.29
CA GLU A 321 19.77 8.76 17.61
C GLU A 321 19.45 9.75 16.48
N SER A 322 20.41 10.06 15.59
CA SER A 322 20.17 10.87 14.41
C SER A 322 19.16 10.27 13.43
N LYS A 323 18.92 8.96 13.49
CA LYS A 323 17.95 8.23 12.66
C LYS A 323 16.56 8.12 13.31
N ALA A 324 16.36 8.69 14.51
CA ALA A 324 15.06 8.66 15.17
C ALA A 324 13.98 9.28 14.27
N PRO A 325 12.80 8.62 14.08
CA PRO A 325 11.74 9.16 13.23
C PRO A 325 11.32 10.60 13.56
N SER A 326 11.35 10.96 14.85
CA SER A 326 11.03 12.32 15.32
C SER A 326 12.02 13.39 14.86
N VAL A 327 13.32 13.06 14.74
CA VAL A 327 14.35 14.01 14.28
C VAL A 327 14.09 14.43 12.84
N GLN A 328 13.75 13.46 12.00
CA GLN A 328 13.43 13.71 10.60
C GLN A 328 12.08 14.44 10.44
N ALA A 329 11.05 14.03 11.19
CA ALA A 329 9.76 14.72 11.20
C ALA A 329 9.92 16.20 11.55
N ASP A 330 10.73 16.52 12.56
CA ASP A 330 11.07 17.89 12.96
C ASP A 330 11.81 18.65 11.85
N ARG A 331 12.74 18.00 11.15
CA ARG A 331 13.46 18.62 10.02
C ARG A 331 12.51 18.99 8.89
N LEU A 332 11.71 18.04 8.41
CA LEU A 332 10.75 18.27 7.32
C LEU A 332 9.73 19.36 7.68
N ARG A 333 9.26 19.35 8.94
CA ARG A 333 8.36 20.39 9.44
C ARG A 333 9.00 21.78 9.36
N ARG A 334 10.26 21.93 9.78
CA ARG A 334 10.99 23.21 9.70
C ARG A 334 11.22 23.65 8.26
N GLU A 335 11.63 22.73 7.38
CA GLU A 335 11.84 23.00 5.96
C GLU A 335 10.54 23.47 5.29
N ARG A 336 9.41 22.80 5.55
CA ARG A 336 8.08 23.23 5.08
C ARG A 336 7.71 24.61 5.60
N GLU A 337 7.80 24.83 6.92
CA GLU A 337 7.41 26.11 7.54
C GLU A 337 8.22 27.29 6.98
N GLU A 338 9.52 27.09 6.74
CA GLU A 338 10.39 28.09 6.12
C GLU A 338 10.02 28.33 4.65
N LEU A 339 9.79 27.26 3.89
CA LEU A 339 9.34 27.38 2.50
C LEU A 339 8.01 28.13 2.40
N THR A 340 7.05 27.81 3.27
CA THR A 340 5.77 28.52 3.34
C THR A 340 5.97 30.02 3.59
N LYS A 341 6.87 30.41 4.51
CA LYS A 341 7.19 31.84 4.76
C LYS A 341 7.77 32.52 3.51
N GLN A 342 8.68 31.86 2.80
CA GLN A 342 9.28 32.39 1.58
C GLN A 342 8.23 32.61 0.49
N ILE A 343 7.33 31.64 0.28
CA ILE A 343 6.25 31.76 -0.70
C ILE A 343 5.29 32.88 -0.31
N ARG A 344 4.88 32.97 0.96
CA ARG A 344 4.05 34.08 1.47
C ARG A 344 4.69 35.44 1.17
N SER A 345 6.00 35.57 1.38
CA SER A 345 6.71 36.81 1.08
C SER A 345 6.73 37.14 -0.41
N ARG A 346 6.85 36.15 -1.31
CA ARG A 346 6.77 36.36 -2.76
C ARG A 346 5.38 36.77 -3.22
N LEU A 347 4.34 36.27 -2.55
CA LEU A 347 2.94 36.57 -2.86
C LEU A 347 2.39 37.80 -2.11
N ALA A 348 3.18 38.47 -1.27
CA ALA A 348 2.71 39.58 -0.43
C ALA A 348 2.08 40.75 -1.21
N GLY A 349 2.48 40.95 -2.48
CA GLY A 349 1.90 41.94 -3.37
C GLY A 349 0.58 41.53 -4.04
N ASN A 350 0.12 40.29 -3.85
CA ASN A 350 -1.08 39.74 -4.45
C ASN A 350 -1.95 39.07 -3.36
N ALA A 351 -2.86 39.86 -2.79
CA ALA A 351 -3.72 39.42 -1.69
C ALA A 351 -4.62 38.23 -2.08
N GLU A 352 -5.06 38.15 -3.33
CA GLU A 352 -5.89 37.06 -3.84
C GLU A 352 -5.09 35.74 -3.92
N ALA A 353 -3.90 35.77 -4.52
CA ALA A 353 -3.02 34.60 -4.59
C ALA A 353 -2.59 34.12 -3.21
N LEU A 354 -2.34 35.05 -2.27
CA LEU A 354 -2.03 34.71 -0.89
C LEU A 354 -3.22 34.03 -0.20
N ALA A 355 -4.44 34.57 -0.34
CA ALA A 355 -5.63 33.98 0.24
C ALA A 355 -5.93 32.58 -0.33
N GLN A 356 -5.72 32.39 -1.64
CA GLN A 356 -5.83 31.10 -2.31
C GLN A 356 -4.81 30.09 -1.76
N LEU A 357 -3.54 30.48 -1.65
CA LEU A 357 -2.51 29.62 -1.06
C LEU A 357 -2.88 29.19 0.37
N GLU A 358 -3.31 30.12 1.22
CA GLU A 358 -3.70 29.79 2.60
C GLU A 358 -4.88 28.82 2.67
N ALA A 359 -5.88 28.99 1.80
CA ALA A 359 -7.03 28.08 1.73
C ALA A 359 -6.59 26.66 1.31
N VAL A 360 -5.77 26.58 0.26
CA VAL A 360 -5.30 25.29 -0.26
C VAL A 360 -4.35 24.59 0.70
N LEU A 361 -3.46 25.31 1.40
CA LEU A 361 -2.58 24.70 2.41
C LEU A 361 -3.38 24.08 3.57
N ARG A 362 -4.45 24.74 4.04
CA ARG A 362 -5.33 24.17 5.07
C ARG A 362 -6.04 22.91 4.57
N SER A 363 -6.57 22.95 3.35
CA SER A 363 -7.22 21.78 2.73
C SER A 363 -6.21 20.63 2.55
N ALA A 364 -4.98 20.92 2.09
CA ALA A 364 -3.91 19.95 1.93
C ALA A 364 -3.53 19.25 3.23
N GLU A 365 -3.40 19.99 4.33
CA GLU A 365 -3.13 19.42 5.65
C GLU A 365 -4.28 18.50 6.10
N LEU A 366 -5.53 18.96 6.00
CA LEU A 366 -6.71 18.19 6.40
C LEU A 366 -6.84 16.90 5.59
N TYR A 367 -6.81 17.00 4.26
CA TYR A 367 -7.07 15.88 3.36
C TYR A 367 -5.94 14.87 3.34
N SER A 368 -4.68 15.30 3.47
CA SER A 368 -3.55 14.37 3.55
C SER A 368 -3.62 13.51 4.81
N ARG A 369 -3.83 14.13 5.98
CA ARG A 369 -4.00 13.39 7.25
C ARG A 369 -5.22 12.48 7.21
N SER A 370 -6.34 13.01 6.73
CA SER A 370 -7.60 12.27 6.69
C SER A 370 -7.49 11.07 5.76
N ARG A 371 -6.81 11.18 4.61
CA ARG A 371 -6.63 10.08 3.66
C ARG A 371 -5.85 8.92 4.29
N GLU A 372 -4.76 9.23 4.99
CA GLU A 372 -3.94 8.24 5.68
C GLU A 372 -4.68 7.60 6.85
N GLN A 373 -5.43 8.38 7.64
CA GLN A 373 -6.30 7.85 8.69
C GLN A 373 -7.44 6.99 8.10
N GLY A 374 -8.04 7.42 6.98
CA GLY A 374 -9.09 6.69 6.28
C GLY A 374 -8.61 5.31 5.84
N LYS A 375 -7.42 5.23 5.23
CA LYS A 375 -6.77 3.95 4.90
C LYS A 375 -6.57 3.09 6.14
N THR A 376 -6.01 3.67 7.20
CA THR A 376 -5.74 2.97 8.46
C THR A 376 -7.03 2.39 9.07
N ASN A 377 -8.12 3.14 9.05
CA ASN A 377 -9.43 2.68 9.53
C ASN A 377 -9.93 1.48 8.70
N THR A 378 -9.83 1.56 7.36
CA THR A 378 -10.20 0.46 6.47
C THR A 378 -9.41 -0.81 6.79
N ILE A 379 -8.09 -0.71 6.93
CA ILE A 379 -7.23 -1.87 7.22
C ILE A 379 -7.50 -2.45 8.62
N ARG A 380 -7.74 -1.61 9.64
CA ARG A 380 -8.11 -2.09 10.99
C ARG A 380 -9.41 -2.90 10.98
N VAL A 381 -10.43 -2.41 10.29
CA VAL A 381 -11.72 -3.14 10.19
C VAL A 381 -11.59 -4.41 9.37
N LEU A 382 -10.85 -4.35 8.26
CA LEU A 382 -10.58 -5.52 7.42
C LEU A 382 -9.81 -6.60 8.19
N HIS A 383 -8.87 -6.22 9.05
CA HIS A 383 -8.16 -7.15 9.92
C HIS A 383 -9.09 -7.93 10.84
N GLU A 384 -10.10 -7.27 11.42
CA GLU A 384 -11.11 -7.93 12.25
C GLU A 384 -11.98 -8.92 11.46
N ALA A 385 -12.14 -8.74 10.14
CA ALA A 385 -12.79 -9.70 9.25
C ALA A 385 -11.86 -10.86 8.86
N ARG A 386 -10.56 -10.61 8.70
CA ARG A 386 -9.56 -11.65 8.35
C ARG A 386 -9.31 -12.65 9.46
N LEU A 387 -9.33 -12.22 10.72
CA LEU A 387 -8.97 -13.10 11.83
C LEU A 387 -9.90 -14.31 12.01
N PRO A 388 -11.24 -14.21 11.80
CA PRO A 388 -12.08 -15.39 11.70
C PRO A 388 -11.67 -16.36 10.59
N ILE A 389 -11.28 -15.87 9.42
CA ILE A 389 -10.77 -16.71 8.31
C ILE A 389 -9.43 -17.34 8.68
N TRP A 390 -8.54 -16.58 9.32
CA TRP A 390 -7.26 -17.09 9.81
C TRP A 390 -7.45 -18.20 10.84
N GLU A 391 -8.39 -18.04 11.77
CA GLU A 391 -8.75 -19.07 12.76
C GLU A 391 -9.30 -20.33 12.09
N LEU A 392 -10.13 -20.21 11.05
CA LEU A 392 -10.55 -21.36 10.24
C LEU A 392 -9.32 -22.04 9.59
N GLY A 393 -8.43 -21.27 8.98
CA GLY A 393 -7.17 -21.79 8.42
C GLY A 393 -6.36 -22.59 9.44
N LEU A 394 -6.17 -22.06 10.65
CA LEU A 394 -5.50 -22.73 11.77
C LEU A 394 -6.19 -24.04 12.16
N ARG A 395 -7.52 -24.03 12.31
CA ARG A 395 -8.31 -25.21 12.68
C ARG A 395 -8.20 -26.31 11.66
N TYR A 396 -8.36 -25.99 10.38
CA TYR A 396 -8.34 -26.99 9.33
C TYR A 396 -6.93 -27.48 9.00
N THR A 397 -5.89 -26.68 9.29
CA THR A 397 -4.50 -27.16 9.33
C THR A 397 -4.30 -28.15 10.48
N LYS A 398 -4.76 -27.84 11.69
CA LYS A 398 -4.68 -28.74 12.85
C LYS A 398 -5.46 -30.04 12.65
N LYS A 399 -6.58 -30.00 11.92
CA LYS A 399 -7.37 -31.18 11.51
C LYS A 399 -6.68 -32.00 10.40
N GLY A 400 -5.57 -31.52 9.81
CA GLY A 400 -4.86 -32.16 8.71
C GLY A 400 -5.55 -32.07 7.35
N VAL A 401 -6.51 -31.14 7.19
CA VAL A 401 -7.19 -30.87 5.91
C VAL A 401 -6.36 -29.92 5.05
N LEU A 402 -5.87 -28.84 5.65
CA LEU A 402 -4.99 -27.87 4.99
C LEU A 402 -3.53 -28.17 5.34
N GLY A 403 -2.62 -27.86 4.43
CA GLY A 403 -1.18 -27.99 4.69
C GLY A 403 -0.65 -26.83 5.52
N ARG A 404 -1.21 -25.64 5.30
CA ARG A 404 -0.92 -24.40 6.04
C ARG A 404 -2.17 -23.53 6.18
N PRO A 405 -2.25 -22.62 7.17
CA PRO A 405 -3.44 -21.80 7.38
C PRO A 405 -3.80 -20.93 6.16
N GLU A 406 -2.81 -20.47 5.40
CA GLU A 406 -2.97 -19.62 4.21
C GLU A 406 -3.67 -20.35 3.06
N ASP A 407 -3.72 -21.68 3.05
CA ASP A 407 -4.39 -22.46 1.99
C ASP A 407 -5.88 -22.13 1.90
N ILE A 408 -6.50 -21.63 2.98
CA ILE A 408 -7.88 -21.15 2.97
C ILE A 408 -8.09 -20.00 1.98
N SER A 409 -7.04 -19.23 1.66
CA SER A 409 -7.08 -18.13 0.70
C SER A 409 -7.33 -18.58 -0.74
N MET A 410 -7.15 -19.88 -1.03
CA MET A 410 -7.48 -20.46 -2.32
C MET A 410 -8.97 -20.78 -2.51
N LEU A 411 -9.82 -20.57 -1.49
CA LEU A 411 -11.27 -20.68 -1.62
C LEU A 411 -11.89 -19.37 -2.13
N LEU A 412 -13.04 -19.43 -2.78
CA LEU A 412 -13.89 -18.25 -2.96
C LEU A 412 -14.71 -18.01 -1.69
N GLU A 413 -15.11 -16.76 -1.44
CA GLU A 413 -16.01 -16.42 -0.32
C GLU A 413 -17.29 -17.28 -0.35
N SER A 414 -17.86 -17.48 -1.54
CA SER A 414 -19.06 -18.29 -1.76
C SER A 414 -18.87 -19.79 -1.51
N GLU A 415 -17.63 -20.27 -1.39
CA GLU A 415 -17.31 -21.68 -1.15
C GLU A 415 -17.10 -21.98 0.34
N LEU A 416 -16.97 -20.97 1.20
CA LEU A 416 -16.59 -21.15 2.60
C LEU A 416 -17.59 -22.00 3.40
N ASP A 417 -18.90 -21.85 3.18
CA ASP A 417 -19.90 -22.70 3.85
C ASP A 417 -19.77 -24.16 3.40
N SER A 418 -19.62 -24.40 2.09
CA SER A 418 -19.46 -25.74 1.53
C SER A 418 -18.14 -26.39 1.99
N PHE A 419 -17.09 -25.59 2.17
CA PHE A 419 -15.83 -26.04 2.76
C PHE A 419 -16.01 -26.47 4.21
N ILE A 420 -16.79 -25.75 5.01
CA ILE A 420 -17.06 -26.15 6.40
C ILE A 420 -17.83 -27.47 6.45
N GLU A 421 -18.83 -27.64 5.60
CA GLU A 421 -19.67 -28.84 5.51
C GLU A 421 -18.89 -30.07 5.03
N ASN A 422 -18.05 -29.91 4.00
CA ASN A 422 -17.28 -31.00 3.40
C ASN A 422 -15.84 -30.57 3.05
N PRO A 423 -14.96 -30.39 4.05
CA PRO A 423 -13.62 -29.85 3.84
C PRO A 423 -12.75 -30.70 2.91
N GLN A 424 -12.94 -32.01 2.91
CA GLN A 424 -12.15 -32.95 2.10
C GLN A 424 -12.39 -32.79 0.60
N SER A 425 -13.56 -32.33 0.15
CA SER A 425 -13.81 -32.11 -1.28
C SER A 425 -13.03 -30.94 -1.86
N PHE A 426 -12.53 -30.03 -1.01
CA PHE A 426 -11.80 -28.85 -1.44
C PHE A 426 -10.28 -29.03 -1.46
N VAL A 427 -9.73 -30.09 -0.85
CA VAL A 427 -8.29 -30.39 -0.91
C VAL A 427 -7.77 -30.45 -2.35
N PRO A 428 -8.36 -31.21 -3.29
CA PRO A 428 -7.91 -31.21 -4.69
C PRO A 428 -8.12 -29.86 -5.37
N VAL A 429 -9.19 -29.13 -5.01
CA VAL A 429 -9.48 -27.80 -5.58
C VAL A 429 -8.40 -26.80 -5.18
N ILE A 430 -8.04 -26.75 -3.90
CA ILE A 430 -6.98 -25.90 -3.37
C ILE A 430 -5.63 -26.25 -4.01
N ALA A 431 -5.32 -27.54 -4.14
CA ALA A 431 -4.08 -27.99 -4.76
C ALA A 431 -3.99 -27.56 -6.24
N GLU A 432 -5.05 -27.78 -7.02
CA GLU A 432 -5.12 -27.32 -8.41
C GLU A 432 -4.97 -25.79 -8.47
N ARG A 433 -5.56 -25.06 -7.52
CA ARG A 433 -5.50 -23.60 -7.51
C ARG A 433 -4.12 -23.05 -7.17
N TRP A 434 -3.36 -23.73 -6.31
CA TRP A 434 -1.94 -23.43 -6.12
C TRP A 434 -1.12 -23.73 -7.38
N GLU A 435 -1.37 -24.83 -8.10
CA GLU A 435 -0.69 -25.09 -9.39
C GLU A 435 -0.91 -23.95 -10.40
N TRP A 436 -2.14 -23.40 -10.46
CA TRP A 436 -2.46 -22.23 -11.27
C TRP A 436 -1.78 -20.96 -10.79
N TYR A 437 -1.84 -20.68 -9.49
CA TYR A 437 -1.18 -19.53 -8.89
C TYR A 437 0.31 -19.53 -9.24
N ASP A 438 1.01 -20.63 -8.99
CA ASP A 438 2.45 -20.75 -9.21
C ASP A 438 2.80 -20.56 -10.70
N ALA A 439 2.04 -21.21 -11.60
CA ALA A 439 2.28 -21.11 -13.03
C ALA A 439 2.06 -19.69 -13.59
N LEU A 440 1.08 -18.95 -13.06
CA LEU A 440 0.80 -17.57 -13.45
C LEU A 440 1.76 -16.58 -12.79
N ASP A 441 2.18 -16.84 -11.55
CA ASP A 441 3.08 -15.95 -10.81
C ASP A 441 4.50 -15.96 -11.38
N GLU A 442 4.87 -16.98 -12.15
CA GLU A 442 6.11 -17.00 -12.94
C GLU A 442 6.12 -15.99 -14.11
N LEU A 443 4.98 -15.44 -14.52
CA LEU A 443 4.84 -14.61 -15.72
C LEU A 443 4.73 -13.12 -15.39
N GLU A 444 5.38 -12.28 -16.17
CA GLU A 444 5.20 -10.83 -16.13
C GLU A 444 3.94 -10.46 -16.95
N PRO A 445 2.90 -9.90 -16.31
CA PRO A 445 1.68 -9.54 -17.02
C PRO A 445 1.91 -8.32 -17.93
N PRO A 446 1.15 -8.18 -19.03
CA PRO A 446 1.16 -6.97 -19.85
C PRO A 446 0.87 -5.74 -18.99
N PHE A 447 1.67 -4.68 -19.15
CA PHE A 447 1.46 -3.45 -18.38
C PHE A 447 0.15 -2.74 -18.75
N PHE A 448 -0.22 -2.81 -20.03
CA PHE A 448 -1.50 -2.33 -20.55
C PHE A 448 -2.27 -3.48 -21.21
N ILE A 449 -3.60 -3.38 -21.16
CA ILE A 449 -4.54 -4.17 -21.95
C ILE A 449 -5.47 -3.18 -22.65
N ASP A 450 -5.65 -3.31 -23.95
CA ASP A 450 -6.50 -2.42 -24.76
C ASP A 450 -7.50 -3.27 -25.55
N GLY A 451 -8.67 -3.50 -24.95
CA GLY A 451 -9.78 -4.28 -25.53
C GLY A 451 -9.53 -5.79 -25.67
N GLU A 452 -8.30 -6.21 -25.97
CA GLU A 452 -7.90 -7.60 -26.19
C GLU A 452 -6.78 -8.02 -25.24
N ILE A 453 -6.92 -9.21 -24.65
CA ILE A 453 -5.92 -9.79 -23.76
C ILE A 453 -4.90 -10.56 -24.61
N PRO A 454 -3.60 -10.19 -24.60
CA PRO A 454 -2.58 -10.97 -25.27
C PRO A 454 -2.54 -12.40 -24.73
N PRO A 455 -2.39 -13.44 -25.58
CA PRO A 455 -2.37 -14.83 -25.10
C PRO A 455 -1.32 -15.01 -24.01
N VAL A 456 -1.68 -15.62 -22.88
CA VAL A 456 -0.80 -15.81 -21.72
C VAL A 456 0.52 -16.52 -22.06
N THR A 457 0.52 -17.35 -23.11
CA THR A 457 1.71 -18.04 -23.62
C THR A 457 2.76 -17.12 -24.24
N THR A 458 2.41 -15.87 -24.52
CA THR A 458 3.31 -14.82 -25.05
C THR A 458 3.91 -13.96 -23.94
N TRP A 459 3.45 -14.12 -22.70
CA TRP A 459 3.92 -13.31 -21.58
C TRP A 459 5.35 -13.70 -21.21
N GLN A 460 6.14 -12.69 -20.87
CA GLN A 460 7.54 -12.89 -20.48
C GLN A 460 7.59 -13.60 -19.13
N LYS A 461 8.63 -14.39 -18.87
CA LYS A 461 8.86 -14.91 -17.51
C LYS A 461 9.43 -13.82 -16.63
N LYS A 462 8.95 -13.70 -15.39
CA LYS A 462 9.57 -12.81 -14.39
C LYS A 462 11.02 -13.18 -14.20
N LYS A 463 11.35 -14.47 -14.07
CA LYS A 463 12.72 -14.97 -14.02
C LYS A 463 13.28 -15.04 -15.44
N ASP A 464 14.01 -14.01 -15.84
CA ASP A 464 14.86 -14.03 -17.02
C ASP A 464 16.25 -14.55 -16.62
N PRO A 465 16.62 -15.79 -16.99
CA PRO A 465 17.94 -16.35 -16.69
C PRO A 465 19.07 -15.65 -17.44
N ASP A 466 18.77 -14.81 -18.44
CA ASP A 466 19.77 -14.11 -19.28
C ASP A 466 20.07 -12.68 -18.76
N LEU A 467 19.49 -12.26 -17.63
CA LEU A 467 19.86 -11.01 -16.97
C LEU A 467 21.22 -11.16 -16.28
N GLU A 468 22.28 -10.82 -17.01
CA GLU A 468 23.64 -10.76 -16.49
C GLU A 468 23.73 -9.81 -15.28
N PRO A 469 24.38 -10.23 -14.18
CA PRO A 469 24.66 -9.34 -13.04
C PRO A 469 25.42 -8.10 -13.49
N ALA A 470 25.03 -6.95 -12.95
CA ALA A 470 25.72 -5.69 -13.18
C ALA A 470 27.17 -5.81 -12.68
N GLY A 471 28.13 -5.54 -13.57
CA GLY A 471 29.55 -5.49 -13.22
C GLY A 471 29.91 -4.17 -12.50
N ALA A 472 31.09 -4.13 -11.90
CA ALA A 472 31.65 -2.91 -11.33
C ALA A 472 31.68 -1.77 -12.36
N GLY A 473 31.27 -0.57 -11.94
CA GLY A 473 31.11 0.62 -12.78
C GLY A 473 29.78 0.72 -13.52
N THR A 474 28.89 -0.27 -13.41
CA THR A 474 27.56 -0.20 -14.02
C THR A 474 26.69 0.82 -13.28
N VAL A 475 26.04 1.70 -14.04
CA VAL A 475 25.02 2.61 -13.53
C VAL A 475 23.66 2.09 -13.96
N LEU A 476 22.84 1.73 -12.98
CA LEU A 476 21.44 1.41 -13.17
C LEU A 476 20.62 2.70 -13.04
N HIS A 477 19.61 2.84 -13.89
CA HIS A 477 18.74 4.01 -13.93
C HIS A 477 17.35 3.64 -13.45
N GLY A 478 16.74 4.58 -12.74
CA GLY A 478 15.35 4.55 -12.31
C GLY A 478 14.84 5.97 -12.12
N LEU A 479 13.80 6.12 -11.31
CA LEU A 479 13.22 7.40 -10.94
C LEU A 479 13.70 7.82 -9.56
N GLY A 480 14.29 9.01 -9.45
CA GLY A 480 14.63 9.60 -8.16
C GLY A 480 13.37 9.98 -7.37
N ALA A 481 13.22 9.44 -6.16
CA ALA A 481 12.02 9.63 -5.34
C ALA A 481 12.25 10.48 -4.09
N CYS A 482 13.44 10.37 -3.51
CA CYS A 482 13.89 11.21 -2.42
C CYS A 482 15.35 11.57 -2.65
N ALA A 483 15.65 12.88 -2.66
CA ALA A 483 16.98 13.39 -2.93
C ALA A 483 17.98 13.01 -1.83
N GLY A 484 19.25 12.94 -2.22
CA GLY A 484 20.36 12.62 -1.34
C GLY A 484 21.26 11.55 -1.98
N THR A 485 22.43 11.35 -1.39
CA THR A 485 23.41 10.38 -1.88
C THR A 485 23.90 9.54 -0.72
N ALA A 486 23.90 8.23 -0.90
CA ALA A 486 24.31 7.26 0.11
C ALA A 486 25.15 6.16 -0.52
N THR A 487 26.13 5.65 0.22
CA THR A 487 27.00 4.55 -0.21
C THR A 487 27.05 3.49 0.87
N GLY A 488 26.77 2.25 0.52
CA GLY A 488 26.63 1.15 1.47
C GLY A 488 26.69 -0.21 0.77
N ILE A 489 26.58 -1.27 1.55
CA ILE A 489 26.48 -2.65 1.06
C ILE A 489 25.03 -2.93 0.67
N ALA A 490 24.80 -3.54 -0.48
CA ALA A 490 23.48 -3.96 -0.93
C ALA A 490 22.98 -5.13 -0.08
N ARG A 491 21.76 -5.00 0.44
CA ARG A 491 20.98 -6.12 0.97
C ARG A 491 19.72 -6.33 0.17
N ILE A 492 19.61 -7.51 -0.41
CA ILE A 492 18.44 -7.91 -1.18
C ILE A 492 17.42 -8.55 -0.25
N ILE A 493 16.32 -7.84 0.01
CA ILE A 493 15.26 -8.31 0.90
C ILE A 493 13.98 -8.46 0.08
N THR A 494 13.45 -9.68 0.05
CA THR A 494 12.23 -10.02 -0.71
C THR A 494 11.02 -10.26 0.18
N ASP A 495 11.22 -10.51 1.47
CA ASP A 495 10.17 -10.65 2.49
C ASP A 495 10.54 -9.76 3.71
N PRO A 496 9.62 -8.98 4.28
CA PRO A 496 9.87 -8.22 5.51
C PRO A 496 10.31 -9.07 6.71
N GLU A 497 10.03 -10.38 6.68
CA GLU A 497 10.51 -11.32 7.69
C GLU A 497 12.03 -11.46 7.72
N ASP A 498 12.69 -11.09 6.62
CA ASP A 498 14.15 -11.04 6.47
C ASP A 498 14.68 -9.66 6.86
N ALA A 499 13.86 -8.80 7.48
CA ALA A 499 14.30 -7.52 8.03
C ALA A 499 15.55 -7.60 8.92
N PRO A 500 15.76 -8.67 9.72
CA PRO A 500 17.01 -8.86 10.44
C PRO A 500 18.27 -8.85 9.56
N ASP A 501 18.18 -9.14 8.27
CA ASP A 501 19.36 -9.22 7.41
C ASP A 501 19.89 -7.84 6.97
N LEU A 502 19.16 -6.76 7.26
CA LEU A 502 19.60 -5.39 6.97
C LEU A 502 20.38 -4.78 8.13
N GLU A 503 21.70 -4.64 7.98
CA GLU A 503 22.55 -4.00 8.99
C GLU A 503 22.56 -2.47 8.85
N PRO A 504 22.86 -1.73 9.94
CA PRO A 504 23.01 -0.28 9.89
C PRO A 504 24.03 0.17 8.82
N GLY A 505 23.64 1.14 7.98
CA GLY A 505 24.48 1.68 6.92
C GLY A 505 24.42 0.91 5.59
N GLU A 506 23.65 -0.18 5.52
CA GLU A 506 23.41 -0.93 4.29
C GLU A 506 22.28 -0.31 3.44
N ILE A 507 22.21 -0.72 2.17
CA ILE A 507 21.26 -0.24 1.17
C ILE A 507 20.22 -1.32 0.95
N LEU A 508 18.96 -1.00 1.22
CA LEU A 508 17.83 -1.89 0.98
C LEU A 508 17.56 -1.98 -0.53
N VAL A 509 17.63 -3.19 -1.08
CA VAL A 509 17.24 -3.52 -2.45
C VAL A 509 16.05 -4.48 -2.38
N ALA A 510 14.87 -4.04 -2.83
CA ALA A 510 13.64 -4.82 -2.72
C ALA A 510 12.89 -4.89 -4.07
N PRO A 511 12.04 -5.90 -4.31
CA PRO A 511 11.24 -5.94 -5.53
C PRO A 511 10.20 -4.80 -5.54
N LEU A 512 9.52 -4.62 -4.41
CA LEU A 512 8.53 -3.61 -4.12
C LEU A 512 8.42 -3.47 -2.59
N THR A 513 7.71 -2.45 -2.12
CA THR A 513 7.45 -2.27 -0.69
C THR A 513 6.04 -1.75 -0.47
N ASP A 514 5.47 -2.08 0.68
CA ASP A 514 4.17 -1.61 1.15
C ASP A 514 4.28 -1.16 2.64
N PRO A 515 3.19 -0.72 3.30
CA PRO A 515 3.29 -0.23 4.68
C PRO A 515 3.69 -1.24 5.74
N GLY A 516 3.73 -2.53 5.44
CA GLY A 516 4.35 -3.55 6.30
C GLY A 516 5.87 -3.43 6.33
N TRP A 517 6.48 -2.88 5.28
CA TRP A 517 7.93 -2.66 5.18
C TRP A 517 8.38 -1.38 5.88
N THR A 518 7.49 -0.39 6.08
CA THR A 518 7.88 0.97 6.54
C THR A 518 8.94 0.97 7.65
N PRO A 519 8.86 0.13 8.70
CA PRO A 519 9.86 0.18 9.76
C PRO A 519 11.28 -0.20 9.30
N ILE A 520 11.44 -1.10 8.32
CA ILE A 520 12.76 -1.50 7.81
C ILE A 520 13.50 -0.32 7.14
N PHE A 521 12.75 0.64 6.58
CA PHE A 521 13.33 1.83 5.94
C PHE A 521 14.17 2.61 6.95
N THR A 522 13.75 2.70 8.22
CA THR A 522 14.50 3.41 9.25
C THR A 522 15.91 2.87 9.48
N SER A 523 16.18 1.62 9.07
CA SER A 523 17.49 0.98 9.18
C SER A 523 18.32 1.08 7.90
N ALA A 524 17.74 1.51 6.79
CA ALA A 524 18.40 1.62 5.48
C ALA A 524 19.10 2.98 5.30
N GLU A 525 20.28 2.97 4.68
CA GLU A 525 20.98 4.20 4.27
C GLU A 525 20.50 4.72 2.92
N ALA A 526 20.00 3.83 2.06
CA ALA A 526 19.25 4.16 0.85
C ALA A 526 18.28 3.03 0.50
N VAL A 527 17.31 3.33 -0.36
CA VAL A 527 16.32 2.36 -0.86
C VAL A 527 16.36 2.29 -2.38
N VAL A 528 16.40 1.07 -2.91
CA VAL A 528 16.30 0.77 -4.33
C VAL A 528 15.19 -0.25 -4.55
N VAL A 529 14.22 0.06 -5.42
CA VAL A 529 13.13 -0.89 -5.73
C VAL A 529 12.99 -1.16 -7.23
N ASN A 530 12.62 -2.40 -7.59
CA ASN A 530 12.39 -2.77 -8.99
C ASN A 530 11.19 -2.04 -9.59
N VAL A 531 10.13 -1.85 -8.78
CA VAL A 531 8.85 -1.26 -9.19
C VAL A 531 8.49 -0.14 -8.23
N GLY A 532 8.06 1.00 -8.77
CA GLY A 532 7.55 2.12 -7.98
C GLY A 532 7.35 3.38 -8.82
N SER A 533 6.24 4.08 -8.57
CA SER A 533 5.92 5.39 -9.14
C SER A 533 6.25 6.52 -8.15
N PRO A 534 6.25 7.80 -8.58
CA PRO A 534 6.45 8.93 -7.67
C PRO A 534 5.48 8.93 -6.47
N MET A 535 4.29 8.34 -6.60
CA MET A 535 3.27 8.26 -5.53
C MET A 535 3.27 6.92 -4.80
N SER A 536 4.23 6.04 -5.09
CA SER A 536 4.38 4.74 -4.44
C SER A 536 4.65 4.88 -2.93
N HIS A 537 4.35 3.82 -2.19
CA HIS A 537 4.65 3.75 -0.77
C HIS A 537 6.16 3.97 -0.50
N ALA A 538 7.03 3.32 -1.28
CA ALA A 538 8.48 3.52 -1.18
C ALA A 538 8.87 4.99 -1.31
N ALA A 539 8.29 5.70 -2.28
CA ALA A 539 8.56 7.12 -2.52
C ALA A 539 8.14 8.00 -1.34
N ILE A 540 6.91 7.78 -0.84
CA ILE A 540 6.31 8.57 0.24
C ILE A 540 7.12 8.38 1.52
N VAL A 541 7.35 7.13 1.93
CA VAL A 541 8.11 6.81 3.15
C VAL A 541 9.55 7.29 3.06
N SER A 542 10.21 7.12 1.92
CA SER A 542 11.58 7.60 1.76
C SER A 542 11.67 9.13 1.91
N ARG A 543 10.68 9.87 1.38
CA ARG A 543 10.60 11.33 1.56
C ARG A 543 10.30 11.72 3.01
N GLU A 544 9.41 11.01 3.68
CA GLU A 544 9.10 11.22 5.09
C GLU A 544 10.29 10.91 6.00
N LEU A 545 11.07 9.89 5.69
CA LEU A 545 12.25 9.48 6.44
C LEU A 545 13.56 10.16 5.95
N GLY A 546 13.51 10.91 4.85
CA GLY A 546 14.66 11.59 4.27
C GLY A 546 15.75 10.65 3.77
N ILE A 547 15.37 9.45 3.31
CA ILE A 547 16.28 8.40 2.86
C ILE A 547 16.41 8.48 1.33
N PRO A 548 17.63 8.57 0.77
CA PRO A 548 17.85 8.53 -0.67
C PRO A 548 17.14 7.32 -1.30
N CYS A 549 16.33 7.56 -2.33
CA CYS A 549 15.50 6.51 -2.90
C CYS A 549 15.42 6.58 -4.42
N VAL A 550 15.62 5.43 -5.07
CA VAL A 550 15.49 5.25 -6.51
C VAL A 550 14.50 4.12 -6.80
N LEU A 551 13.45 4.44 -7.54
CA LEU A 551 12.34 3.55 -7.88
C LEU A 551 12.46 3.05 -9.30
N GLY A 552 11.73 1.98 -9.64
CA GLY A 552 11.61 1.53 -11.01
C GLY A 552 12.93 1.04 -11.62
N VAL A 553 13.91 0.64 -10.78
CA VAL A 553 15.21 0.14 -11.25
C VAL A 553 15.00 -1.28 -11.75
N ARG A 554 14.63 -1.42 -13.02
CA ARG A 554 14.16 -2.69 -13.58
C ARG A 554 15.16 -3.83 -13.36
N GLY A 555 14.74 -4.80 -12.55
CA GLY A 555 15.50 -5.99 -12.21
C GLY A 555 16.67 -5.75 -11.24
N ALA A 556 16.65 -4.68 -10.44
CA ALA A 556 17.68 -4.39 -9.43
C ALA A 556 17.98 -5.59 -8.53
N THR A 557 16.96 -6.27 -7.99
CA THR A 557 17.14 -7.47 -7.15
C THR A 557 17.81 -8.67 -7.84
N LYS A 558 18.00 -8.60 -9.17
CA LYS A 558 18.66 -9.64 -9.97
C LYS A 558 20.02 -9.19 -10.50
N LYS A 559 20.08 -7.92 -10.94
CA LYS A 559 21.29 -7.30 -11.48
C LYS A 559 22.31 -6.99 -10.39
N ILE A 560 21.85 -6.56 -9.22
CA ILE A 560 22.69 -6.29 -8.07
C ILE A 560 22.96 -7.62 -7.36
N LYS A 561 24.22 -7.89 -7.02
CA LYS A 561 24.57 -9.04 -6.17
C LYS A 561 24.40 -8.63 -4.71
N ASP A 562 23.82 -9.51 -3.90
CA ASP A 562 23.80 -9.30 -2.45
C ASP A 562 25.23 -9.13 -1.93
N GLY A 563 25.44 -8.17 -1.02
CA GLY A 563 26.77 -7.81 -0.53
C GLY A 563 27.58 -6.88 -1.45
N ALA A 564 27.08 -6.51 -2.63
CA ALA A 564 27.79 -5.57 -3.51
C ALA A 564 27.78 -4.15 -2.92
N LYS A 565 28.87 -3.40 -3.10
CA LYS A 565 28.89 -1.99 -2.69
C LYS A 565 28.16 -1.14 -3.73
N LEU A 566 27.25 -0.29 -3.29
CA LEU A 566 26.46 0.60 -4.15
C LEU A 566 26.64 2.06 -3.74
N THR A 567 26.52 2.97 -4.71
CA THR A 567 26.20 4.38 -4.47
C THR A 567 24.84 4.69 -5.09
N VAL A 568 23.91 5.18 -4.28
CA VAL A 568 22.56 5.56 -4.70
C VAL A 568 22.47 7.08 -4.70
N ASP A 569 22.08 7.67 -5.82
CA ASP A 569 21.73 9.08 -5.95
C ASP A 569 20.22 9.19 -6.23
N GLY A 570 19.47 9.52 -5.18
CA GLY A 570 18.02 9.63 -5.23
C GLY A 570 17.51 10.92 -5.88
N ALA A 571 18.38 11.89 -6.17
CA ALA A 571 18.01 13.07 -6.95
C ALA A 571 18.18 12.79 -8.46
N ALA A 572 19.29 12.16 -8.85
CA ALA A 572 19.56 11.79 -10.24
C ALA A 572 18.80 10.53 -10.69
N GLY A 573 18.27 9.73 -9.75
CA GLY A 573 17.62 8.46 -10.06
C GLY A 573 18.59 7.38 -10.51
N THR A 574 19.80 7.33 -9.92
CA THR A 574 20.86 6.41 -10.36
C THR A 574 21.42 5.54 -9.24
N VAL A 575 21.81 4.33 -9.58
CA VAL A 575 22.45 3.36 -8.68
C VAL A 575 23.74 2.87 -9.34
N THR A 576 24.89 3.20 -8.76
CA THR A 576 26.21 2.79 -9.24
C THR A 576 26.69 1.56 -8.48
N VAL A 577 27.03 0.49 -9.20
CA VAL A 577 27.61 -0.75 -8.64
C VAL A 577 29.14 -0.65 -8.63
N HIS A 578 29.79 -0.96 -7.51
CA HIS A 578 31.25 -0.86 -7.33
C HIS A 578 31.98 -2.19 -7.36
#